data_AF-A0AAP2GV61-F1
#
_entry.id   AF-A0AAP2GV61-F1
#
_cell.length_a   1.000
_cell.length_b   1.000
_cell.length_c   1.000
_cell.angle_alpha   90.00
_cell.angle_beta   90.00
_cell.angle_gamma   90.00
#
_symmetry.space_group_name_H-M   'P 1'
#
loop_
_entity.id
_entity.type
_entity.pdbx_description
1 polymer ?
#
loop_
_entity_poly.entity_id
_entity_poly.type
_entity_poly.pdbx_seq_one_letter_code
_entity_poly.pdbx_strand_id
1 'polypeptide(L)'
;MEKISIIGLGYVGLPLAVEFGKKLQVVGFDINQDRIAELRKGHDRTLEVEPEELKSSAGLTFSSETNDLKDVNYFIITVPTPVDEFKTPDLRPLQSASKTVGSVLKKGDIVIYESTVYP
;
A
#
# COMPACT_ATOMS: atom_id res chain seq x y z
N MET A 1 1.08 8.37 -18.36
CA MET A 1 1.15 9.10 -17.08
C MET A 1 1.52 8.06 -16.05
N GLU A 2 2.59 8.27 -15.30
CA GLU A 2 3.10 7.26 -14.37
C GLU A 2 2.19 7.12 -13.14
N LYS A 3 1.91 5.88 -12.72
CA LYS A 3 1.09 5.57 -11.55
C LYS A 3 1.91 4.93 -10.44
N ILE A 4 1.55 5.27 -9.21
CA ILE A 4 2.15 4.69 -8.00
C ILE A 4 1.12 3.77 -7.34
N SER A 5 1.57 2.65 -6.79
CA SER A 5 0.79 1.87 -5.84
C SER A 5 1.50 1.77 -4.49
N ILE A 6 0.73 1.95 -3.43
CA ILE A 6 1.17 1.70 -2.06
C ILE A 6 0.58 0.37 -1.62
N ILE A 7 1.43 -0.59 -1.27
CA ILE A 7 1.06 -1.97 -0.93
C ILE A 7 1.07 -2.13 0.59
N GLY A 8 -0.13 -2.27 1.16
CA GLY A 8 -0.39 -2.33 2.60
C GLY A 8 -0.85 -0.98 3.12
N LEU A 9 -2.12 -0.87 3.52
CA LEU A 9 -2.74 0.39 3.98
C LEU A 9 -2.85 0.44 5.50
N GLY A 10 -1.74 0.10 6.16
CA GLY A 10 -1.55 0.25 7.59
C GLY A 10 -1.12 1.68 7.95
N TYR A 11 -0.51 1.81 9.13
CA TYR A 11 -0.17 3.12 9.71
C TYR A 11 0.85 3.91 8.90
N VAL A 12 1.75 3.25 8.15
CA VAL A 12 2.69 3.95 7.26
C VAL A 12 2.10 4.15 5.86
N GLY A 13 1.57 3.07 5.28
CA GLY A 13 1.14 3.09 3.88
C GLY A 13 -0.07 3.98 3.62
N LEU A 14 -1.01 4.09 4.55
CA LEU A 14 -2.19 4.93 4.33
C LEU A 14 -1.84 6.43 4.26
N PRO A 15 -1.15 7.05 5.25
CA PRO A 15 -0.72 8.44 5.13
C PRO A 15 0.09 8.70 3.86
N LEU A 16 0.98 7.77 3.49
CA LEU A 16 1.78 7.88 2.27
C LEU A 16 0.91 7.90 1.00
N ALA A 17 -0.07 6.99 0.92
CA ALA A 17 -1.00 6.94 -0.20
C ALA A 17 -1.83 8.22 -0.32
N VAL A 18 -2.26 8.77 0.81
CA VAL A 18 -3.05 10.01 0.90
C VAL A 18 -2.23 11.20 0.42
N GLU A 19 -1.00 11.36 0.89
CA GLU A 19 -0.13 12.46 0.48
C GLU A 19 0.25 12.39 -1.00
N PHE A 20 0.56 11.20 -1.53
CA PHE A 20 0.80 11.06 -2.96
C PHE A 20 -0.47 11.32 -3.77
N GLY A 21 -1.64 10.84 -3.34
CA GLY A 21 -2.89 11.02 -4.06
C GLY A 21 -3.41 12.46 -4.11
N LYS A 22 -2.88 13.36 -3.27
CA LYS A 22 -3.10 14.82 -3.40
C LYS A 22 -2.44 15.39 -4.66
N LYS A 23 -1.45 14.70 -5.25
CA LYS A 23 -0.61 15.20 -6.36
C LYS A 23 -0.53 14.27 -7.58
N LEU A 24 -0.71 12.96 -7.39
CA LEU A 24 -0.46 11.91 -8.37
C LEU A 24 -1.62 10.91 -8.42
N GLN A 25 -1.64 10.08 -9.46
CA GLN A 25 -2.56 8.94 -9.54
C GLN A 25 -2.01 7.78 -8.71
N VAL A 26 -2.75 7.39 -7.68
CA VAL A 26 -2.34 6.39 -6.68
C VAL A 26 -3.37 5.27 -6.56
N VAL A 27 -2.88 4.03 -6.56
CA VAL A 27 -3.65 2.86 -6.15
C VAL A 27 -3.18 2.44 -4.75
N GLY A 28 -3.95 2.78 -3.74
CA GLY A 28 -3.80 2.21 -2.40
C GLY A 28 -4.30 0.76 -2.41
N PHE A 29 -3.40 -0.19 -2.23
CA PHE A 29 -3.72 -1.62 -2.30
C PHE A 29 -3.59 -2.29 -0.94
N ASP A 30 -4.61 -3.04 -0.55
CA ASP A 30 -4.57 -3.91 0.63
C ASP A 30 -5.30 -5.22 0.35
N ILE A 31 -4.75 -6.34 0.81
CA ILE A 31 -5.38 -7.66 0.66
C ILE A 31 -6.66 -7.78 1.51
N ASN A 32 -6.81 -6.96 2.54
CA ASN A 32 -7.95 -6.95 3.42
C ASN A 32 -9.11 -6.15 2.78
N GLN A 33 -10.12 -6.87 2.30
CA GLN A 33 -11.30 -6.27 1.66
C GLN A 33 -12.10 -5.36 2.61
N ASP A 34 -12.18 -5.72 3.90
CA ASP A 34 -12.87 -4.89 4.90
C ASP A 34 -12.15 -3.55 5.08
N ARG A 35 -10.81 -3.58 5.10
CA ARG A 35 -9.98 -2.36 5.16
C ARG A 35 -10.25 -1.47 3.94
N ILE A 36 -10.30 -2.04 2.74
CA ILE A 36 -10.63 -1.30 1.51
C ILE A 36 -12.05 -0.73 1.57
N ALA A 37 -13.03 -1.49 2.08
CA ALA A 37 -14.40 -1.04 2.21
C ALA A 37 -14.56 0.13 3.17
N GLU A 38 -13.82 0.15 4.28
CA GLU A 38 -13.79 1.27 5.23
C GLU A 38 -13.17 2.53 4.63
N LEU A 39 -12.02 2.39 3.98
CA LEU A 39 -11.31 3.52 3.38
C LEU A 39 -12.11 4.15 2.25
N ARG A 40 -12.81 3.34 1.44
CA ARG A 40 -13.76 3.84 0.44
C ARG A 40 -14.94 4.61 1.04
N LYS A 41 -15.29 4.35 2.30
CA LYS A 41 -16.29 5.11 3.07
C LYS A 41 -15.70 6.32 3.80
N GLY A 42 -14.41 6.60 3.62
CA GLY A 42 -13.71 7.69 4.30
C GLY A 42 -13.43 7.43 5.77
N HIS A 43 -13.36 6.16 6.19
CA HIS A 43 -13.07 5.78 7.56
C HIS A 43 -11.70 5.11 7.67
N ASP A 44 -10.81 5.70 8.47
CA ASP A 44 -9.55 5.09 8.85
C ASP A 44 -9.61 4.52 10.28
N ARG A 45 -9.56 3.18 10.42
CA ARG A 45 -9.48 2.52 11.73
C ARG A 45 -8.12 2.69 12.44
N THR A 46 -7.06 3.09 11.73
CA THR A 46 -5.75 3.32 12.35
C THR A 46 -5.66 4.68 13.05
N LEU A 47 -6.59 5.59 12.75
CA LEU A 47 -6.62 6.96 13.27
C LEU A 47 -5.39 7.79 12.85
N GLU A 48 -4.75 7.40 11.76
CA GLU A 48 -3.55 8.08 11.23
C GLU A 48 -3.92 9.16 10.22
N VAL A 49 -5.10 9.02 9.59
CA VAL A 49 -5.60 9.98 8.60
C VAL A 49 -7.04 10.38 8.93
N GLU A 50 -7.27 11.68 9.01
CA GLU A 50 -8.60 12.22 9.23
C GLU A 50 -9.51 12.03 7.99
N PRO A 51 -10.83 11.88 8.15
CA PRO A 51 -11.76 11.71 7.02
C PRO A 51 -11.65 12.80 5.94
N GLU A 52 -11.28 14.03 6.32
CA GLU A 52 -11.15 15.14 5.38
C GLU A 52 -9.87 15.07 4.56
N GLU A 53 -8.81 14.49 5.11
CA GLU A 53 -7.58 14.25 4.37
C GLU A 53 -7.77 13.13 3.34
N LEU A 54 -8.50 12.07 3.70
CA LEU A 54 -8.91 11.02 2.74
C LEU A 54 -9.69 11.61 1.56
N LYS A 55 -10.65 12.50 1.83
CA LYS A 55 -11.45 13.17 0.78
C LYS A 55 -10.62 14.13 -0.08
N SER A 56 -9.60 14.77 0.50
CA SER A 56 -8.73 15.71 -0.23
C SER A 56 -7.81 15.03 -1.25
N SER A 57 -7.62 13.71 -1.15
CA SER A 57 -6.73 12.93 -2.00
C SER A 57 -7.41 12.48 -3.30
N ALA A 58 -7.69 13.44 -4.19
CA ALA A 58 -8.48 13.20 -5.41
C ALA A 58 -7.88 12.18 -6.40
N GLY A 59 -6.57 11.96 -6.35
CA GLY A 59 -5.86 10.97 -7.16
C GLY A 59 -5.76 9.59 -6.52
N LEU A 60 -6.25 9.41 -5.28
CA LEU A 60 -6.17 8.13 -4.57
C LEU A 60 -7.41 7.26 -4.83
N THR A 61 -7.15 6.02 -5.22
CA THR A 61 -8.16 4.95 -5.30
C THR A 61 -7.74 3.80 -4.41
N PHE A 62 -8.72 3.10 -3.82
CA PHE A 62 -8.48 1.94 -2.97
C PHE A 62 -8.88 0.66 -3.68
N SER A 63 -8.06 -0.38 -3.64
CA SER A 63 -8.37 -1.70 -4.21
C SER A 63 -7.76 -2.87 -3.42
N SER A 64 -8.41 -4.02 -3.53
CA SER A 64 -7.90 -5.34 -3.11
C SER A 64 -7.62 -6.26 -4.30
N GLU A 65 -7.83 -5.79 -5.53
CA GLU A 65 -7.78 -6.60 -6.73
C GLU A 65 -6.42 -6.46 -7.42
N THR A 66 -5.70 -7.57 -7.59
CA THR A 66 -4.38 -7.56 -8.23
C THR A 66 -4.42 -7.04 -9.67
N ASN A 67 -5.56 -7.15 -10.35
CA ASN A 67 -5.72 -6.61 -11.70
C ASN A 67 -5.58 -5.09 -11.77
N ASP A 68 -5.93 -4.37 -10.70
CA ASP A 68 -5.83 -2.91 -10.65
C ASP A 68 -4.37 -2.42 -10.56
N LEU A 69 -3.44 -3.34 -10.27
CA LEU A 69 -2.00 -3.07 -10.22
C LEU A 69 -1.32 -3.17 -11.60
N LYS A 70 -2.01 -3.68 -12.63
CA LYS A 70 -1.39 -3.92 -13.95
C LYS A 70 -0.92 -2.65 -14.64
N ASP A 71 -1.54 -1.51 -14.39
CA ASP A 71 -1.20 -0.23 -15.01
C ASP A 71 -0.36 0.70 -14.11
N VAL A 72 0.26 0.12 -13.07
CA VAL A 72 1.15 0.82 -12.12
C VAL A 72 2.61 0.68 -12.56
N ASN A 73 3.42 1.69 -12.28
CA ASN A 73 4.85 1.73 -12.62
C ASN A 73 5.77 1.67 -11.40
N TYR A 74 5.33 2.23 -10.27
CA TYR A 74 6.08 2.27 -9.02
C TYR A 74 5.28 1.59 -7.92
N PHE A 75 5.92 0.67 -7.20
CA PHE A 75 5.32 -0.10 -6.13
C PHE A 75 6.06 0.18 -4.84
N ILE A 76 5.42 0.82 -3.87
CA ILE A 76 5.99 1.04 -2.54
C ILE A 76 5.36 0.01 -1.60
N ILE A 77 6.17 -0.91 -1.08
CA ILE A 77 5.72 -1.99 -0.20
C ILE A 77 5.93 -1.58 1.25
N THR A 78 4.82 -1.44 1.99
CA THR A 78 4.76 -0.94 3.37
C THR A 78 4.08 -1.95 4.30
N VAL A 79 4.26 -3.26 4.02
CA VAL A 79 3.68 -4.35 4.81
C VAL A 79 4.49 -4.61 6.08
N PRO A 80 3.85 -5.10 7.16
CA PRO A 80 4.53 -5.27 8.44
C PRO A 80 5.58 -6.38 8.39
N THR A 81 6.62 -6.23 9.20
CA THR A 81 7.64 -7.24 9.52
C THR A 81 7.60 -7.53 11.02
N PRO A 82 6.51 -8.15 11.54
CA PRO A 82 6.37 -8.35 12.97
C PRO A 82 7.50 -9.24 13.48
N VAL A 83 8.04 -8.93 14.65
CA VAL A 83 9.09 -9.72 15.30
C VAL A 83 8.48 -10.63 16.35
N ASP A 84 9.00 -11.86 16.46
CA ASP A 84 8.64 -12.77 17.54
C ASP A 84 9.35 -12.45 18.87
N GLU A 85 9.08 -13.24 19.91
CA GLU A 85 9.70 -13.10 21.23
C GLU A 85 11.24 -13.26 21.22
N PHE A 86 11.78 -13.90 20.18
CA PHE A 86 13.21 -14.08 19.95
C PHE A 86 13.83 -13.00 19.05
N LYS A 87 13.08 -11.92 18.74
CA LYS A 87 13.46 -10.84 17.83
C LYS A 87 13.69 -11.31 16.39
N THR A 88 13.12 -12.45 16.00
CA THR A 88 13.18 -12.95 14.63
C THR A 88 12.07 -12.28 13.83
N PRO A 89 12.38 -11.61 12.70
CA PRO A 89 11.36 -11.01 11.86
C PRO A 89 10.58 -12.07 11.09
N ASP A 90 9.26 -11.97 11.10
CA ASP A 90 8.40 -12.70 10.20
C ASP A 90 8.32 -11.98 8.85
N LEU A 91 8.97 -12.57 7.84
CA LEU A 91 9.00 -12.05 6.48
C LEU A 91 7.84 -12.51 5.61
N ARG A 92 6.91 -13.34 6.11
CA ARG A 92 5.77 -13.84 5.32
C ARG A 92 4.94 -12.72 4.69
N PRO A 93 4.61 -11.59 5.37
CA PRO A 93 3.89 -10.49 4.74
C PRO A 93 4.66 -9.88 3.57
N LEU A 94 5.96 -9.65 3.75
CA LEU A 94 6.86 -9.11 2.72
C LEU A 94 6.93 -10.04 1.51
N GLN A 95 7.16 -11.33 1.72
CA GLN A 95 7.20 -12.34 0.67
C GLN A 95 5.87 -12.45 -0.09
N SER A 96 4.74 -12.35 0.61
CA SER A 96 3.41 -12.36 0.00
C SER A 96 3.20 -11.13 -0.88
N ALA A 97 3.52 -9.94 -0.36
CA ALA A 97 3.44 -8.69 -1.12
C ALA A 97 4.34 -8.72 -2.37
N SER A 98 5.59 -9.19 -2.22
CA SER A 98 6.52 -9.35 -3.34
C SER A 98 5.99 -10.31 -4.42
N LYS A 99 5.30 -11.40 -4.04
CA LYS A 99 4.67 -12.32 -5.02
C LYS A 99 3.51 -11.64 -5.76
N THR A 100 2.64 -10.92 -5.04
CA THR A 100 1.52 -10.18 -5.65
C THR A 100 2.04 -9.15 -6.65
N VAL A 101 2.98 -8.30 -6.23
CA VAL A 101 3.60 -7.30 -7.11
C VAL A 101 4.32 -7.98 -8.28
N GLY A 102 5.13 -9.00 -8.00
CA GLY A 102 5.88 -9.75 -9.02
C GLY A 102 5.00 -10.36 -10.12
N SER A 103 3.75 -10.69 -9.82
CA SER A 103 2.81 -11.25 -10.81
C SER A 103 2.31 -10.24 -11.86
N VAL A 104 2.49 -8.94 -11.61
CA VAL A 104 2.00 -7.85 -12.48
C VAL A 104 3.12 -6.95 -13.01
N LEU A 105 4.35 -7.11 -12.53
CA LEU A 105 5.50 -6.29 -12.94
C LEU A 105 5.75 -6.36 -14.45
N LYS A 106 6.07 -5.20 -15.01
CA LYS A 106 6.52 -5.02 -16.38
C LYS A 106 7.96 -4.52 -16.39
N LYS A 107 8.62 -4.68 -17.54
CA LYS A 107 9.99 -4.17 -17.73
C LYS A 107 10.02 -2.66 -17.53
N GLY A 108 10.87 -2.21 -16.60
CA GLY A 108 11.04 -0.79 -16.27
C GLY A 108 10.30 -0.33 -15.01
N ASP A 109 9.41 -1.16 -14.46
CA ASP A 109 8.76 -0.86 -13.19
C ASP A 109 9.76 -0.90 -12.02
N ILE A 110 9.48 -0.12 -10.98
CA ILE A 110 10.34 0.02 -9.80
C ILE A 110 9.60 -0.45 -8.55
N VAL A 111 10.24 -1.30 -7.76
CA VAL A 111 9.76 -1.74 -6.46
C VAL A 111 10.63 -1.12 -5.36
N ILE A 112 9.98 -0.41 -4.44
CA ILE A 112 10.58 0.26 -3.29
C ILE A 112 10.08 -0.45 -2.04
N TYR A 113 10.98 -0.95 -1.23
CA TYR A 113 10.64 -1.55 0.05
C TYR A 113 10.79 -0.49 1.14
N GLU A 114 9.66 -0.08 1.71
CA GLU A 114 9.58 0.87 2.81
C GLU A 114 9.04 0.12 4.03
N SER A 115 9.91 -0.69 4.60
CA SER A 115 9.67 -1.48 5.79
C SER A 115 10.97 -1.49 6.59
N THR A 116 10.88 -1.47 7.91
CA THR A 116 12.04 -1.79 8.75
C THR A 116 12.44 -3.23 8.46
N VAL A 117 13.39 -3.40 7.54
CA VAL A 117 14.01 -4.67 7.22
C VAL A 117 15.19 -4.88 8.15
N TYR A 118 15.22 -6.02 8.82
CA TYR A 118 16.43 -6.51 9.47
C TYR A 118 17.50 -6.68 8.38
N PRO A 119 18.70 -6.10 8.51
CA PRO A 119 19.74 -6.18 7.49
C PRO A 119 20.21 -7.62 7.21
#